data_AF-A0A933XVJ3-F1
#
_entry.id   AF-A0A933XVJ3-F1
#
_cell.length_a   1.000
_cell.length_b   1.000
_cell.length_c   1.000
_cell.angle_alpha   90.00
_cell.angle_beta   90.00
_cell.angle_gamma   90.00
#
_symmetry.space_group_name_H-M   'P 1'
#
loop_
_entity.id
_entity.type
_entity.pdbx_description
1 polymer ?
#
loop_
_entity_poly.entity_id
_entity_poly.type
_entity_poly.pdbx_seq_one_letter_code
_entity_poly.pdbx_strand_id
1 'polypeptide(L)'
;MFVFDPLTQGLELLAQRELQRAERLFLRIINDPYAQSEDLELARKYLNDIRSCQSGAKSLDFDFYKKLARRPTVSLDSVHELLISVYFSPISAYHEFDQEISARVASVISRLKQIKIRDIIARDELFDSLEKETARHIKEKLRGAQSGEDGTSPGFDPYRWKTIFRKFIQQINPILLERHLEMLEHVMETGNIGMLDDGKLQILTPKYRWIIESTLKSKWYLLRSYFFKARSEAQEQFGKKEGTRKYWEEVKYRKIQIFEQCGFHERNIQKFLYIDKLNFKTLEEIHVYAKSLGLALIPRDVSLALRGVKKAKDHIKERAGFLQGARKEFQDLLLAQGFSNANAYKIARQAKRANNHQILESFKLSLKVARDEIYWYRVPPNSAKFKNDIEVQCCRHLSTARIHLFDRGRLNKLLLQAGKPMLRDYLIKVYGADVVSLHCYFRIETIHQYYKLKFFGYHAQRLPSVSELIKISRQEFQPLVLEGYANFLKKKRLAIPQSVYDETAESRSVTEWEDPCTTPEEKILLKFWFLMDHGVSITQGLINKGILNASADLLGYLDHQGTECNS
;
A
#
# COMPACT_ATOMS: atom_id res chain seq x y z
N MET A 1 15.26 35.05 -45.59
CA MET A 1 15.91 33.81 -46.06
C MET A 1 15.92 32.83 -44.91
N PHE A 2 15.22 31.71 -45.05
CA PHE A 2 15.26 30.60 -44.11
C PHE A 2 16.54 29.80 -44.36
N VAL A 3 17.27 29.48 -43.29
CA VAL A 3 18.63 28.94 -43.35
C VAL A 3 18.77 27.87 -42.27
N PHE A 4 18.91 26.61 -42.67
CA PHE A 4 19.05 25.46 -41.75
C PHE A 4 20.39 25.46 -41.04
N ASP A 5 21.48 25.63 -41.79
CA ASP A 5 22.85 25.69 -41.31
C ASP A 5 23.51 26.95 -41.86
N PRO A 6 23.49 28.06 -41.10
CA PRO A 6 24.02 29.33 -41.58
C PRO A 6 25.53 29.32 -41.77
N LEU A 7 26.25 28.43 -41.09
CA LEU A 7 27.70 28.31 -41.23
C LEU A 7 28.04 27.64 -42.57
N THR A 8 27.43 26.49 -42.84
CA THR A 8 27.62 25.76 -44.10
C THR A 8 27.12 26.57 -45.29
N GLN A 9 25.94 27.20 -45.18
CA GLN A 9 25.42 28.05 -46.25
C GLN A 9 26.28 29.32 -46.45
N GLY A 10 26.84 29.89 -45.38
CA GLY A 10 27.83 30.97 -45.48
C GLY A 10 29.07 30.53 -46.25
N LEU A 11 29.57 29.32 -45.99
CA LEU A 11 30.72 28.73 -46.71
C LEU A 11 30.40 28.43 -48.18
N GLU A 12 29.20 27.96 -48.50
CA GLU A 12 28.76 27.76 -49.89
C GLU A 12 28.75 29.07 -50.69
N LEU A 13 28.18 30.13 -50.11
CA LEU A 13 28.15 31.46 -50.71
C LEU A 13 29.57 32.02 -50.87
N LEU A 14 30.43 31.79 -49.88
CA LEU A 14 31.82 32.21 -49.94
C LEU A 14 32.58 31.46 -51.06
N ALA A 15 32.34 30.16 -51.23
CA ALA A 15 32.87 29.36 -52.33
C ALA A 15 32.35 29.80 -53.71
N GLN A 16 31.13 30.34 -53.78
CA GLN A 16 30.51 30.93 -54.98
C GLN A 16 30.95 32.39 -55.24
N ARG A 17 31.84 32.94 -54.42
CA ARG A 17 32.32 34.34 -54.48
C ARG A 17 31.24 35.39 -54.12
N GLU A 18 30.16 35.00 -53.46
CA GLU A 18 29.10 35.91 -52.98
C GLU A 18 29.44 36.53 -51.61
N LEU A 19 30.53 37.30 -51.53
CA LEU A 19 31.12 37.80 -50.27
C LEU A 19 30.14 38.57 -49.38
N GLN A 20 29.33 39.48 -49.94
CA GLN A 20 28.37 40.29 -49.17
C GLN A 20 27.21 39.48 -48.56
N ARG A 21 26.85 38.35 -49.16
CA ARG A 21 25.79 37.47 -48.65
C ARG A 21 26.36 36.51 -47.61
N ALA A 22 27.57 36.00 -47.83
CA ALA A 22 28.31 35.23 -46.84
C ALA A 22 28.57 36.05 -45.56
N GLU A 23 28.98 37.31 -45.69
CA GLU A 23 29.22 38.22 -44.56
C GLU A 23 27.97 38.41 -43.69
N ARG A 24 26.81 38.63 -44.32
CA ARG A 24 25.52 38.78 -43.61
C ARG A 24 25.13 37.51 -42.84
N LEU A 25 25.41 36.32 -43.38
CA LEU A 25 25.16 35.06 -42.66
C LEU A 25 26.10 34.87 -41.48
N PHE A 26 27.40 35.14 -41.62
CA PHE A 26 28.33 35.02 -40.50
C PHE A 26 28.03 36.04 -39.38
N LEU A 27 27.62 37.27 -39.71
CA LEU A 27 27.15 38.24 -38.72
C LEU A 27 25.88 37.76 -38.00
N ARG A 28 24.97 37.07 -38.69
CA ARG A 28 23.78 36.49 -38.08
C ARG A 28 24.13 35.40 -37.06
N ILE A 29 25.14 34.57 -37.35
CA ILE A 29 25.64 33.55 -36.39
C ILE A 29 26.24 34.24 -35.15
N ILE A 30 27.05 35.28 -35.36
CA ILE A 30 27.70 36.03 -34.27
C ILE A 30 26.67 36.69 -33.35
N ASN A 31 25.54 37.12 -33.91
CA ASN A 31 24.45 37.76 -33.18
C ASN A 31 23.39 36.78 -32.63
N ASP A 32 23.54 35.47 -32.84
CA ASP A 32 22.61 34.47 -32.33
C ASP A 32 22.96 34.14 -30.86
N PRO A 33 22.05 34.38 -29.89
CA PRO A 33 22.30 34.11 -28.48
C PRO A 33 22.47 32.63 -28.13
N TYR A 34 22.16 31.71 -29.06
CA TYR A 34 22.28 30.27 -28.88
C TYR A 34 23.41 29.64 -29.72
N ALA A 35 24.24 30.44 -30.39
CA ALA A 35 25.38 29.96 -31.14
C ALA A 35 26.44 29.33 -30.21
N GLN A 36 26.99 28.19 -30.63
CA GLN A 36 28.07 27.51 -29.91
C GLN A 36 29.38 28.29 -30.03
N SER A 37 30.27 28.17 -29.04
CA SER A 37 31.59 28.82 -29.08
C SER A 37 32.39 28.46 -30.33
N GLU A 38 32.36 27.20 -30.75
CA GLU A 38 33.04 26.73 -31.97
C GLU A 38 32.47 27.38 -33.24
N ASP A 39 31.15 27.44 -33.36
CA ASP A 39 30.48 28.04 -34.51
C ASP A 39 30.73 29.57 -34.55
N LEU A 40 30.81 30.22 -33.37
CA LEU A 40 31.17 31.64 -33.24
C LEU A 40 32.62 31.90 -33.64
N GLU A 41 33.57 31.06 -33.24
CA GLU A 41 34.98 31.15 -33.61
C GLU A 41 35.17 30.98 -35.12
N LEU A 42 34.51 29.96 -35.71
CA LEU A 42 34.53 29.74 -37.15
C LEU A 42 33.88 30.89 -37.91
N ALA A 43 32.71 31.37 -37.48
CA ALA A 43 32.04 32.51 -38.10
C ALA A 43 32.90 33.78 -38.03
N ARG A 44 33.56 34.07 -36.90
CA ARG A 44 34.49 35.20 -36.76
C ARG A 44 35.71 35.05 -37.67
N LYS A 45 36.27 33.85 -37.75
CA LYS A 45 37.39 33.54 -38.65
C LYS A 45 37.04 33.82 -40.10
N TYR A 46 35.91 33.28 -40.59
CA TYR A 46 35.48 33.47 -41.97
C TYR A 46 35.05 34.91 -42.27
N LEU A 47 34.45 35.61 -41.29
CA LEU A 47 34.16 37.04 -41.39
C LEU A 47 35.44 37.87 -41.55
N ASN A 48 36.48 37.56 -40.77
CA ASN A 48 37.78 38.24 -40.85
C ASN A 48 38.49 37.94 -42.17
N ASP A 49 38.36 36.72 -42.70
CA ASP A 49 38.86 36.35 -44.03
C ASP A 49 38.19 37.21 -45.13
N ILE A 50 36.86 37.37 -45.09
CA ILE A 50 36.13 38.25 -46.03
C ILE A 50 36.64 39.69 -45.94
N ARG A 51 36.72 40.24 -44.72
CA ARG A 51 37.17 41.63 -44.50
C ARG A 51 38.61 41.85 -44.95
N SER A 52 39.50 40.90 -44.68
CA SER A 52 40.90 40.97 -45.13
C SER A 52 41.00 40.95 -46.67
N CYS A 53 40.13 40.17 -47.34
CA CYS A 53 40.05 40.14 -48.79
C CYS A 53 39.53 41.47 -49.37
N GLN A 54 38.47 42.04 -48.78
CA GLN A 54 37.92 43.33 -49.18
C GLN A 54 38.93 44.49 -48.99
N SER A 55 39.78 44.42 -47.97
CA SER A 55 40.85 45.40 -47.74
C SER A 55 42.10 45.21 -48.62
N GLY A 56 42.15 44.16 -49.45
CA GLY A 56 43.29 43.86 -50.33
C GLY A 56 44.47 43.14 -49.65
N ALA A 57 44.37 42.83 -48.35
CA ALA A 57 45.47 42.25 -47.58
C ALA A 57 45.67 40.73 -47.79
N LYS A 58 44.66 40.02 -48.30
CA LYS A 58 44.67 38.55 -48.44
C LYS A 58 43.84 38.08 -49.63
N SER A 59 44.35 37.07 -50.36
CA SER A 59 43.56 36.34 -51.37
C SER A 59 42.84 35.14 -50.73
N LEU A 60 41.57 34.93 -51.07
CA LEU A 60 40.76 33.81 -50.58
C LEU A 60 40.93 32.57 -51.46
N ASP A 61 41.16 31.42 -50.83
CA ASP A 61 41.15 30.11 -51.51
C ASP A 61 39.72 29.57 -51.57
N PHE A 62 39.01 29.86 -52.66
CA PHE A 62 37.62 29.43 -52.87
C PHE A 62 37.46 27.91 -52.94
N ASP A 63 38.49 27.17 -53.40
CA ASP A 63 38.44 25.71 -53.47
C ASP A 63 38.57 25.07 -52.08
N PHE A 64 39.33 25.69 -51.17
CA PHE A 64 39.35 25.31 -49.77
C PHE A 64 37.96 25.47 -49.12
N TYR A 65 37.29 26.61 -49.31
CA TYR A 65 35.95 26.81 -48.76
C TYR A 65 34.90 25.89 -49.40
N LYS A 66 35.04 25.58 -50.69
CA LYS A 66 34.20 24.58 -51.38
C LYS A 66 34.37 23.17 -50.79
N LYS A 67 35.58 22.80 -50.37
CA LYS A 67 35.83 21.52 -49.68
C LYS A 67 35.24 21.52 -48.27
N LEU A 68 35.28 22.66 -47.57
CA LEU A 68 34.67 22.81 -46.25
C LEU A 68 33.14 22.72 -46.31
N ALA A 69 32.50 23.41 -47.25
CA ALA A 69 31.04 23.37 -47.46
C ALA A 69 30.51 21.97 -47.79
N ARG A 70 31.35 21.09 -48.36
CA ARG A 70 30.97 19.71 -48.70
C ARG A 70 30.99 18.72 -47.53
N ARG A 71 31.42 19.11 -46.33
CA ARG A 71 31.33 18.25 -45.13
C ARG A 71 29.95 18.43 -44.49
N PRO A 72 28.97 17.53 -44.71
CA PRO A 72 27.57 17.83 -44.43
C PRO A 72 27.08 17.34 -43.06
N THR A 73 27.94 16.75 -42.23
CA THR A 73 27.48 16.13 -40.99
C THR A 73 27.55 17.13 -39.84
N VAL A 74 26.40 17.74 -39.54
CA VAL A 74 26.14 18.30 -38.21
C VAL A 74 26.44 17.20 -37.20
N SER A 75 27.56 17.32 -36.49
CA SER A 75 27.92 16.33 -35.47
C SER A 75 26.87 16.37 -34.34
N LEU A 76 26.40 15.18 -33.96
CA LEU A 76 25.50 14.98 -32.81
C LEU A 76 26.29 14.62 -31.54
N ASP A 77 27.62 14.75 -31.54
CA ASP A 77 28.49 14.40 -30.42
C ASP A 77 28.08 15.13 -29.13
N SER A 78 27.79 16.44 -29.23
CA SER A 78 27.28 17.23 -28.10
C SER A 78 25.95 16.70 -27.53
N VAL A 79 25.07 16.16 -28.37
CA VAL A 79 23.80 15.54 -27.95
C VAL A 79 24.07 14.20 -27.26
N HIS A 80 25.00 13.40 -27.79
CA HIS A 80 25.43 12.16 -27.17
C HIS A 80 26.07 12.42 -25.80
N GLU A 81 26.96 13.40 -25.69
CA GLU A 81 27.61 13.78 -24.43
C GLU A 81 26.63 14.23 -23.37
N LEU A 82 25.63 15.04 -23.75
CA LEU A 82 24.53 15.43 -22.86
C LEU A 82 23.83 14.18 -22.30
N LEU A 83 23.37 13.29 -23.18
CA LEU A 83 22.63 12.09 -22.76
C LEU A 83 23.48 11.13 -21.90
N ILE A 84 24.76 10.98 -22.24
CA ILE A 84 25.74 10.21 -21.45
C ILE A 84 25.90 10.83 -20.07
N SER A 85 26.04 12.15 -19.97
CA SER A 85 26.22 12.84 -18.69
C SER A 85 25.00 12.69 -17.78
N VAL A 86 23.78 12.76 -18.32
CA VAL A 86 22.54 12.52 -17.57
C VAL A 86 22.46 11.06 -17.15
N TYR A 87 22.91 10.11 -17.97
CA TYR A 87 22.92 8.69 -17.61
C TYR A 87 23.79 8.40 -16.37
N PHE A 88 25.00 8.97 -16.32
CA PHE A 88 25.93 8.77 -15.19
C PHE A 88 25.64 9.68 -13.98
N SER A 89 24.67 10.58 -14.07
CA SER A 89 24.25 11.40 -12.93
C SER A 89 23.62 10.53 -11.81
N PRO A 90 23.64 10.98 -10.53
CA PRO A 90 23.02 10.27 -9.42
C PRO A 90 21.47 10.36 -9.39
N ILE A 91 20.88 11.03 -10.38
CA ILE A 91 19.43 11.31 -10.46
C ILE A 91 18.62 10.03 -10.56
N SER A 92 17.47 9.96 -9.89
CA SER A 92 16.63 8.75 -9.90
C SER A 92 15.14 9.00 -10.07
N ALA A 93 14.64 10.20 -9.73
CA ALA A 93 13.22 10.52 -9.84
C ALA A 93 12.86 11.08 -11.23
N TYR A 94 11.64 10.83 -11.69
CA TYR A 94 11.15 11.29 -13.00
C TYR A 94 11.22 12.82 -13.16
N HIS A 95 10.87 13.58 -12.12
CA HIS A 95 10.88 15.04 -12.15
C HIS A 95 12.29 15.63 -12.19
N GLU A 96 13.26 14.97 -11.56
CA GLU A 96 14.67 15.37 -11.59
C GLU A 96 15.25 15.19 -13.01
N PHE A 97 14.90 14.08 -13.69
CA PHE A 97 15.27 13.90 -15.11
C PHE A 97 14.67 15.01 -16.00
N ASP A 98 13.42 15.39 -15.77
CA ASP A 98 12.77 16.46 -16.53
C ASP A 98 13.51 17.80 -16.37
N GLN A 99 13.92 18.15 -15.14
CA GLN A 99 14.66 19.37 -14.84
C GLN A 99 16.07 19.36 -15.45
N GLU A 100 16.82 18.27 -15.24
CA GLU A 100 18.21 18.16 -15.71
C GLU A 100 18.29 18.20 -17.23
N ILE A 101 17.40 17.48 -17.91
CA ILE A 101 17.34 17.46 -19.37
C ILE A 101 16.93 18.84 -19.89
N SER A 102 15.92 19.48 -19.28
CA SER A 102 15.49 20.83 -19.71
C SER A 102 16.62 21.85 -19.60
N ALA A 103 17.38 21.83 -18.49
CA ALA A 103 18.52 22.72 -18.28
C ALA A 103 19.63 22.50 -19.31
N ARG A 104 19.97 21.24 -19.62
CA ARG A 104 21.05 20.92 -20.57
C ARG A 104 20.64 21.03 -22.03
N VAL A 105 19.35 20.86 -22.37
CA VAL A 105 18.89 20.98 -23.76
C VAL A 105 19.24 22.35 -24.33
N ALA A 106 19.23 23.41 -23.52
CA ALA A 106 19.68 24.76 -23.90
C ALA A 106 21.06 24.77 -24.59
N SER A 107 21.99 23.92 -24.14
CA SER A 107 23.36 23.86 -24.69
C SER A 107 23.43 23.12 -26.02
N VAL A 108 22.37 22.46 -26.49
CA VAL A 108 22.34 21.73 -27.77
C VAL A 108 21.24 22.23 -28.72
N ILE A 109 20.47 23.27 -28.35
CA ILE A 109 19.36 23.80 -29.16
C ILE A 109 19.82 24.17 -30.57
N SER A 110 20.96 24.86 -30.70
CA SER A 110 21.49 25.27 -32.01
C SER A 110 21.79 24.07 -32.91
N ARG A 111 22.39 23.00 -32.36
CA ARG A 111 22.62 21.74 -33.08
C ARG A 111 21.30 21.06 -33.47
N LEU A 112 20.32 21.03 -32.57
CA LEU A 112 19.00 20.46 -32.85
C LEU A 112 18.26 21.24 -33.97
N LYS A 113 18.37 22.57 -34.00
CA LYS A 113 17.75 23.43 -35.04
C LYS A 113 18.39 23.29 -36.43
N GLN A 114 19.62 22.77 -36.49
CA GLN A 114 20.31 22.46 -37.74
C GLN A 114 19.86 21.12 -38.33
N ILE A 115 19.18 20.27 -37.56
CA ILE A 115 18.67 18.98 -38.02
C ILE A 115 17.52 19.20 -38.99
N LYS A 116 17.71 18.74 -40.23
CA LYS A 116 16.69 18.77 -41.27
C LYS A 116 15.86 17.50 -41.24
N ILE A 117 14.59 17.63 -40.85
CA ILE A 117 13.63 16.53 -40.85
C ILE A 117 12.72 16.68 -42.08
N ARG A 118 12.89 15.79 -43.06
CA ARG A 118 12.09 15.75 -44.29
C ARG A 118 10.69 15.18 -44.07
N ASP A 119 10.61 14.07 -43.34
CA ASP A 119 9.41 13.26 -43.15
C ASP A 119 9.49 12.47 -41.83
N ILE A 120 8.37 11.81 -41.49
CA ILE A 120 8.20 11.08 -40.23
C ILE A 120 9.20 9.93 -40.14
N ILE A 121 9.52 9.31 -41.29
CA ILE A 121 10.44 8.17 -41.38
C ILE A 121 11.85 8.64 -41.02
N ALA A 122 12.32 9.74 -41.60
CA ALA A 122 13.64 10.30 -41.32
C ALA A 122 13.79 10.74 -39.86
N ARG A 123 12.72 11.28 -39.25
CA ARG A 123 12.72 11.58 -37.81
C ARG A 123 12.86 10.31 -36.98
N ASP A 124 12.06 9.29 -37.30
CA ASP A 124 12.08 8.04 -36.53
C ASP A 124 13.43 7.32 -36.70
N GLU A 125 14.02 7.35 -37.90
CA GLU A 125 15.39 6.87 -38.17
C GLU A 125 16.44 7.64 -37.35
N LEU A 126 16.33 8.96 -37.27
CA LEU A 126 17.19 9.81 -36.44
C LEU A 126 17.08 9.46 -34.96
N PHE A 127 15.86 9.26 -34.44
CA PHE A 127 15.69 8.87 -33.03
C PHE A 127 16.23 7.47 -32.78
N ASP A 128 16.01 6.53 -33.70
CA ASP A 128 16.53 5.18 -33.62
C ASP A 128 18.06 5.13 -33.68
N SER A 129 18.71 5.99 -34.48
CA SER A 129 20.16 6.10 -34.54
C SER A 129 20.72 6.73 -33.26
N LEU A 130 20.17 7.87 -32.83
CA LEU A 130 20.53 8.54 -31.58
C LEU A 130 20.43 7.59 -30.38
N GLU A 131 19.36 6.82 -30.29
CA GLU A 131 19.16 5.88 -29.19
C GLU A 131 20.26 4.81 -29.17
N LYS A 132 20.53 4.18 -30.33
CA LYS A 132 21.47 3.06 -30.44
C LYS A 132 22.92 3.51 -30.29
N GLU A 133 23.30 4.62 -30.90
CA GLU A 133 24.66 5.17 -30.84
C GLU A 133 25.01 5.64 -29.45
N THR A 134 24.12 6.40 -28.80
CA THR A 134 24.36 6.82 -27.42
C THR A 134 24.43 5.63 -26.46
N ALA A 135 23.53 4.64 -26.61
CA ALA A 135 23.57 3.43 -25.80
C ALA A 135 24.88 2.64 -26.02
N ARG A 136 25.45 2.67 -27.22
CA ARG A 136 26.77 2.07 -27.52
C ARG A 136 27.88 2.80 -26.76
N HIS A 137 27.94 4.13 -26.83
CA HIS A 137 28.92 4.93 -26.10
C HIS A 137 28.82 4.78 -24.59
N ILE A 138 27.60 4.69 -24.03
CA ILE A 138 27.39 4.40 -22.60
C ILE A 138 27.97 3.03 -22.24
N LYS A 139 27.70 2.00 -23.05
CA LYS A 139 28.24 0.65 -22.83
C LYS A 139 29.77 0.61 -22.94
N GLU A 140 30.35 1.36 -23.87
CA GLU A 140 31.80 1.47 -24.02
C GLU A 140 32.44 2.15 -22.80
N LYS A 141 31.87 3.27 -22.31
CA LYS A 141 32.33 3.92 -21.07
C LYS A 141 32.22 3.00 -19.85
N LEU A 142 31.12 2.26 -19.74
CA LEU A 142 30.94 1.27 -18.68
C LEU A 142 31.96 0.13 -18.75
N ARG A 143 32.35 -0.32 -19.95
CA ARG A 143 33.40 -1.32 -20.16
C ARG A 143 34.79 -0.79 -19.82
N GLY A 144 35.10 0.46 -20.17
CA GLY A 144 36.38 1.09 -19.82
C GLY A 144 36.59 1.22 -18.30
N ALA A 145 35.52 1.46 -17.55
CA ALA A 145 35.52 1.56 -16.09
C ALA A 145 35.66 0.20 -15.35
N GLN A 146 35.57 -0.94 -16.06
CA GLN A 146 35.72 -2.29 -15.46
C GLN A 146 37.18 -2.65 -15.12
N SER A 147 38.13 -1.77 -15.43
CA SER A 147 39.57 -1.98 -15.25
C SER A 147 40.09 -1.57 -13.87
N GLY A 148 39.24 -1.00 -13.00
CA GLY A 148 39.60 -0.50 -11.67
C GLY A 148 39.07 -1.38 -10.54
N GLU A 149 39.90 -1.56 -9.51
CA GLU A 149 39.68 -2.37 -8.30
C GLU A 149 38.41 -1.97 -7.54
N ASP A 150 37.28 -2.62 -7.83
CA ASP A 150 36.26 -3.03 -6.86
C ASP A 150 35.13 -3.79 -7.58
N GLY A 151 34.96 -5.06 -7.23
CA GLY A 151 34.22 -6.09 -7.96
C GLY A 151 32.69 -5.97 -8.07
N THR A 152 32.12 -4.77 -8.11
CA THR A 152 30.69 -4.56 -8.45
C THR A 152 30.51 -3.31 -9.29
N SER A 153 30.72 -3.42 -10.60
CA SER A 153 30.37 -2.36 -11.55
C SER A 153 28.88 -2.47 -11.94
N PRO A 154 28.14 -1.35 -11.98
CA PRO A 154 26.76 -1.37 -12.45
C PRO A 154 26.75 -1.67 -13.95
N GLY A 155 26.21 -2.83 -14.34
CA GLY A 155 25.94 -3.13 -15.74
C GLY A 155 24.99 -2.11 -16.36
N PHE A 156 24.98 -2.02 -17.69
CA PHE A 156 24.08 -1.12 -18.42
C PHE A 156 22.62 -1.35 -18.02
N ASP A 157 21.99 -0.38 -17.36
CA ASP A 157 20.57 -0.40 -17.02
C ASP A 157 19.72 0.06 -18.23
N PRO A 158 19.01 -0.86 -18.91
CA PRO A 158 18.18 -0.52 -20.06
C PRO A 158 16.94 0.30 -19.67
N TYR A 159 16.47 0.21 -18.43
CA TYR A 159 15.26 0.91 -17.96
C TYR A 159 15.55 2.36 -17.62
N ARG A 160 16.70 2.62 -17.00
CA ARG A 160 17.23 3.98 -16.83
C ARG A 160 17.43 4.66 -18.18
N TRP A 161 18.10 3.99 -19.11
CA TRP A 161 18.33 4.52 -20.45
C TRP A 161 17.01 4.85 -21.18
N LYS A 162 16.05 3.93 -21.16
CA LYS A 162 14.72 4.17 -21.74
C LYS A 162 14.00 5.37 -21.14
N THR A 163 14.16 5.59 -19.83
CA THR A 163 13.56 6.75 -19.14
C THR A 163 14.21 8.05 -19.60
N ILE A 164 15.54 8.12 -19.57
CA ILE A 164 16.30 9.32 -19.97
C ILE A 164 16.02 9.66 -21.42
N PHE A 165 16.13 8.69 -22.32
CA PHE A 165 15.84 8.89 -23.73
C PHE A 165 14.39 9.31 -23.93
N ARG A 166 13.45 8.72 -23.17
CA ARG A 166 12.05 9.15 -23.19
C ARG A 166 11.87 10.63 -22.85
N LYS A 167 12.43 11.05 -21.73
CA LYS A 167 12.33 12.45 -21.27
C LYS A 167 13.05 13.41 -22.22
N PHE A 168 14.19 13.00 -22.78
CA PHE A 168 14.91 13.80 -23.78
C PHE A 168 14.07 14.04 -25.04
N ILE A 169 13.50 12.99 -25.62
CA ILE A 169 12.60 13.14 -26.78
C ILE A 169 11.40 14.03 -26.43
N GLN A 170 10.84 13.94 -25.22
CA GLN A 170 9.78 14.86 -24.77
C GLN A 170 10.19 16.33 -24.85
N GLN A 171 11.43 16.66 -24.47
CA GLN A 171 11.93 18.03 -24.46
C GLN A 171 12.35 18.56 -25.83
N ILE A 172 12.97 17.74 -26.70
CA ILE A 172 13.47 18.21 -28.00
C ILE A 172 12.40 18.24 -29.09
N ASN A 173 11.34 17.44 -28.97
CA ASN A 173 10.33 17.29 -30.01
C ASN A 173 9.64 18.64 -30.35
N PRO A 174 9.24 19.50 -29.39
CA PRO A 174 8.73 20.83 -29.71
C PRO A 174 9.71 21.73 -30.48
N ILE A 175 11.02 21.62 -30.21
CA ILE A 175 12.06 22.41 -30.88
C ILE A 175 12.20 21.99 -32.34
N LEU A 176 12.26 20.67 -32.58
CA LEU A 176 12.29 20.10 -33.92
C LEU A 176 10.99 20.42 -34.70
N LEU A 177 9.86 20.54 -34.01
CA LEU A 177 8.58 20.94 -34.61
C LEU A 177 8.59 22.35 -35.11
N GLU A 178 8.88 23.28 -34.20
CA GLU A 178 8.90 24.70 -34.51
C GLU A 178 9.75 24.94 -35.75
N ARG A 179 10.93 24.29 -35.79
CA ARG A 179 11.85 24.39 -36.91
C ARG A 179 11.31 23.81 -38.23
N HIS A 180 10.61 22.68 -38.18
CA HIS A 180 9.98 22.10 -39.37
C HIS A 180 8.81 22.96 -39.87
N LEU A 181 8.02 23.55 -38.98
CA LEU A 181 6.93 24.46 -39.37
C LEU A 181 7.48 25.74 -40.03
N GLU A 182 8.54 26.34 -39.48
CA GLU A 182 9.20 27.49 -40.11
C GLU A 182 9.68 27.18 -41.54
N MET A 183 10.20 25.97 -41.78
CA MET A 183 10.58 25.53 -43.12
C MET A 183 9.36 25.45 -44.04
N LEU A 184 8.26 24.87 -43.56
CA LEU A 184 7.03 24.74 -44.33
C LEU A 184 6.40 26.11 -44.67
N GLU A 185 6.42 27.05 -43.73
CA GLU A 185 6.01 28.44 -43.95
C GLU A 185 6.88 29.08 -45.04
N HIS A 186 8.20 28.90 -44.97
CA HIS A 186 9.10 29.43 -45.98
C HIS A 186 8.88 28.83 -47.38
N VAL A 187 8.60 27.52 -47.47
CA VAL A 187 8.25 26.85 -48.74
C VAL A 187 6.95 27.44 -49.32
N MET A 188 5.98 27.76 -48.46
CA MET A 188 4.72 28.40 -48.87
C MET A 188 4.92 29.82 -49.41
N GLU A 189 5.81 30.60 -48.80
CA GLU A 189 6.13 31.97 -49.22
C GLU A 189 6.95 32.02 -50.52
N THR A 190 7.93 31.13 -50.66
CA THR A 190 8.91 31.20 -51.76
C THR A 190 8.63 30.26 -52.92
N GLY A 191 7.77 29.26 -52.72
CA GLY A 191 7.52 28.20 -53.71
C GLY A 191 8.66 27.17 -53.84
N ASN A 192 9.76 27.32 -53.07
CA ASN A 192 10.94 26.47 -53.18
C ASN A 192 10.77 25.14 -52.43
N ILE A 193 9.98 24.23 -52.99
CA ILE A 193 9.70 22.90 -52.39
C ILE A 193 10.94 21.98 -52.35
N GLY A 194 11.96 22.28 -53.14
CA GLY A 194 13.24 21.56 -53.13
C GLY A 194 13.95 21.61 -51.77
N MET A 195 13.55 22.52 -50.87
CA MET A 195 14.00 22.53 -49.48
C MET A 195 13.59 21.29 -48.68
N LEU A 196 12.68 20.43 -49.15
CA LEU A 196 12.32 19.18 -48.47
C LEU A 196 13.26 18.01 -48.81
N ASP A 197 14.25 18.20 -49.68
CA ASP A 197 15.22 17.18 -50.16
C ASP A 197 14.56 15.90 -50.70
N ASP A 198 13.34 15.99 -51.21
CA ASP A 198 12.68 14.90 -51.93
C ASP A 198 12.90 15.10 -53.44
N GLY A 199 13.64 14.17 -54.06
CA GLY A 199 13.91 14.21 -55.51
C GLY A 199 12.65 14.19 -56.39
N LYS A 200 11.49 13.81 -55.82
CA LYS A 200 10.18 13.84 -56.49
C LYS A 200 9.48 15.19 -56.41
N LEU A 201 9.92 16.08 -55.53
CA LEU A 201 9.32 17.39 -55.29
C LEU A 201 10.17 18.48 -55.95
N GLN A 202 9.91 18.74 -57.23
CA GLN A 202 10.57 19.82 -57.98
C GLN A 202 9.71 21.08 -58.10
N ILE A 203 8.37 20.94 -58.03
CA ILE A 203 7.42 22.04 -58.22
C ILE A 203 6.36 21.98 -57.12
N LEU A 204 6.04 23.14 -56.53
CA LEU A 204 4.95 23.28 -55.55
C LEU A 204 3.59 23.19 -56.27
N THR A 205 3.06 21.97 -56.38
CA THR A 205 1.72 21.73 -56.96
C THR A 205 0.60 22.19 -56.01
N PRO A 206 -0.64 22.46 -56.51
CA PRO A 206 -1.79 22.77 -55.67
C PRO A 206 -2.07 21.72 -54.58
N LYS A 207 -1.80 20.44 -54.88
CA LYS A 207 -1.89 19.33 -53.93
C LYS A 207 -0.90 19.51 -52.76
N TYR A 208 0.37 19.81 -53.07
CA TYR A 208 1.38 20.02 -52.03
C TYR A 208 1.13 21.29 -51.24
N ARG A 209 0.68 22.37 -51.88
CA ARG A 209 0.24 23.59 -51.20
C ARG A 209 -0.87 23.30 -50.18
N TRP A 210 -1.91 22.58 -50.57
CA TRP A 210 -3.00 22.21 -49.66
C TRP A 210 -2.53 21.35 -48.48
N ILE A 211 -1.61 20.40 -48.71
CA ILE A 211 -1.02 19.57 -47.64
C ILE A 211 -0.24 20.43 -46.64
N ILE A 212 0.59 21.36 -47.14
CA ILE A 212 1.40 22.23 -46.28
C ILE A 212 0.49 23.18 -45.48
N GLU A 213 -0.46 23.84 -46.13
CA GLU A 213 -1.44 24.73 -45.46
C GLU A 213 -2.23 24.00 -44.38
N SER A 214 -2.68 22.77 -44.68
CA SER A 214 -3.39 21.93 -43.71
C SER A 214 -2.49 21.56 -42.54
N THR A 215 -1.21 21.27 -42.80
CA THR A 215 -0.22 20.92 -41.77
C THR A 215 0.09 22.10 -40.86
N LEU A 216 0.26 23.30 -41.41
CA LEU A 216 0.46 24.54 -40.66
C LEU A 216 -0.77 24.88 -39.79
N LYS A 217 -1.97 24.85 -40.36
CA LYS A 217 -3.23 25.12 -39.63
C LYS A 217 -3.46 24.19 -38.45
N SER A 218 -3.16 22.91 -38.65
CA SER A 218 -3.46 21.87 -37.66
C SER A 218 -2.25 21.53 -36.77
N LYS A 219 -1.10 22.18 -37.00
CA LYS A 219 0.22 21.84 -36.41
C LYS A 219 0.47 20.33 -36.46
N TRP A 220 0.04 19.69 -37.56
CA TRP A 220 -0.26 18.25 -37.64
C TRP A 220 0.95 17.36 -37.37
N TYR A 221 2.15 17.91 -37.52
CA TYR A 221 3.35 17.12 -37.68
C TYR A 221 3.92 16.56 -36.36
N LEU A 222 3.50 16.99 -35.16
CA LEU A 222 4.27 16.62 -33.93
C LEU A 222 3.57 16.17 -32.66
N LEU A 223 2.33 15.69 -32.71
CA LEU A 223 1.83 14.87 -31.60
C LEU A 223 2.14 13.36 -31.76
N ARG A 224 2.79 12.92 -32.86
CA ARG A 224 2.87 11.50 -33.29
C ARG A 224 4.28 10.94 -33.55
N SER A 225 5.14 10.87 -32.54
CA SER A 225 5.91 9.63 -32.25
C SER A 225 6.47 9.62 -30.83
N TYR A 226 5.57 9.63 -29.86
CA TYR A 226 5.97 9.33 -28.50
C TYR A 226 6.00 7.79 -28.26
N PHE A 227 7.19 7.22 -28.47
CA PHE A 227 7.75 6.00 -27.83
C PHE A 227 7.50 4.59 -28.43
N PHE A 228 8.49 4.16 -29.23
CA PHE A 228 8.98 2.79 -29.54
C PHE A 228 8.19 1.84 -30.49
N LYS A 229 8.84 1.59 -31.65
CA LYS A 229 9.15 0.33 -32.39
C LYS A 229 8.08 -0.74 -32.67
N ALA A 230 7.77 -0.93 -33.96
CA ALA A 230 7.66 -2.25 -34.62
C ALA A 230 7.79 -2.11 -36.15
N ARG A 231 8.95 -2.52 -36.70
CA ARG A 231 9.26 -2.59 -38.14
C ARG A 231 8.29 -3.50 -38.95
N SER A 232 7.51 -4.34 -38.27
CA SER A 232 6.55 -5.27 -38.87
C SER A 232 5.18 -4.63 -39.18
N GLU A 233 4.81 -3.52 -38.53
CA GLU A 233 3.53 -2.83 -38.78
C GLU A 233 3.66 -1.74 -39.85
N ALA A 234 4.91 -1.38 -40.19
CA ALA A 234 5.35 -0.68 -41.41
C ALA A 234 4.60 -1.13 -42.68
N GLN A 235 4.52 -2.45 -42.85
CA GLN A 235 3.97 -3.08 -44.04
C GLN A 235 2.45 -3.23 -44.02
N GLU A 236 1.80 -3.26 -42.84
CA GLU A 236 0.34 -3.27 -42.71
C GLU A 236 -0.30 -1.86 -42.75
N GLN A 237 0.49 -0.79 -42.64
CA GLN A 237 0.01 0.60 -42.59
C GLN A 237 -0.63 1.12 -43.87
N PHE A 238 -0.49 0.40 -44.99
CA PHE A 238 -1.24 0.71 -46.21
C PHE A 238 -2.63 0.03 -46.24
N GLY A 239 -2.99 -0.75 -45.22
CA GLY A 239 -4.22 -1.58 -45.22
C GLY A 239 -5.36 -1.16 -44.27
N LYS A 240 -5.17 -0.28 -43.28
CA LYS A 240 -6.23 0.07 -42.30
C LYS A 240 -6.37 1.58 -42.05
N LYS A 241 -7.63 2.04 -41.99
CA LYS A 241 -8.05 3.45 -41.82
C LYS A 241 -7.36 4.13 -40.61
N GLU A 242 -6.60 5.20 -40.85
CA GLU A 242 -5.72 5.99 -39.95
C GLU A 242 -6.29 6.48 -38.60
N GLY A 243 -7.61 6.40 -38.36
CA GLY A 243 -8.27 6.93 -37.16
C GLY A 243 -7.94 6.19 -35.87
N THR A 244 -7.74 4.87 -35.94
CA THR A 244 -7.60 4.00 -34.74
C THR A 244 -6.25 4.18 -34.06
N ARG A 245 -5.17 4.41 -34.83
CA ARG A 245 -3.80 4.53 -34.30
C ARG A 245 -3.56 5.81 -33.50
N LYS A 246 -4.23 6.93 -33.85
CA LYS A 246 -4.18 8.21 -33.10
C LYS A 246 -4.54 8.03 -31.63
N TYR A 247 -5.61 7.29 -31.40
CA TYR A 247 -6.21 7.09 -30.10
C TYR A 247 -5.32 6.25 -29.17
N TRP A 248 -4.64 5.23 -29.70
CA TRP A 248 -3.81 4.32 -28.91
C TRP A 248 -2.55 4.97 -28.33
N GLU A 249 -1.89 5.85 -29.10
CA GLU A 249 -0.66 6.53 -28.66
C GLU A 249 -0.93 7.58 -27.58
N GLU A 250 -1.99 8.37 -27.74
CA GLU A 250 -2.42 9.35 -26.73
C GLU A 250 -2.83 8.66 -25.42
N VAL A 251 -3.57 7.56 -25.52
CA VAL A 251 -3.95 6.70 -24.39
C VAL A 251 -2.71 6.13 -23.68
N LYS A 252 -1.67 5.72 -24.41
CA LYS A 252 -0.42 5.20 -23.86
C LYS A 252 0.32 6.26 -23.03
N TYR A 253 0.42 7.49 -23.56
CA TYR A 253 1.07 8.60 -22.87
C TYR A 253 0.38 8.97 -21.55
N ARG A 254 -0.95 9.11 -21.57
CA ARG A 254 -1.73 9.42 -20.36
C ARG A 254 -1.59 8.33 -19.29
N LYS A 255 -1.46 7.05 -19.68
CA LYS A 255 -1.15 5.95 -18.74
C LYS A 255 0.24 6.13 -18.10
N ILE A 256 1.27 6.45 -18.89
CA ILE A 256 2.63 6.67 -18.38
C ILE A 256 2.65 7.78 -17.36
N GLN A 257 1.96 8.91 -17.61
CA GLN A 257 1.89 10.01 -16.66
C GLN A 257 1.32 9.58 -15.30
N ILE A 258 0.24 8.78 -15.29
CA ILE A 258 -0.33 8.24 -14.04
C ILE A 258 0.70 7.36 -13.32
N PHE A 259 1.43 6.51 -14.05
CA PHE A 259 2.44 5.65 -13.45
C PHE A 259 3.64 6.41 -12.89
N GLU A 260 4.13 7.44 -13.60
CA GLU A 260 5.21 8.32 -13.14
C GLU A 260 4.78 9.09 -11.89
N GLN A 261 3.56 9.64 -11.86
CA GLN A 261 2.99 10.30 -10.67
C GLN A 261 2.89 9.37 -9.46
N CYS A 262 2.68 8.07 -9.68
CA CYS A 262 2.62 7.07 -8.62
C CYS A 262 4.01 6.46 -8.30
N GLY A 263 5.09 6.91 -8.93
CA GLY A 263 6.45 6.42 -8.67
C GLY A 263 6.71 4.99 -9.13
N PHE A 264 6.01 4.52 -10.17
CA PHE A 264 6.24 3.16 -10.68
C PHE A 264 7.61 3.05 -11.33
N HIS A 265 8.35 1.98 -11.02
CA HIS A 265 9.57 1.66 -11.74
C HIS A 265 9.26 1.39 -13.23
N GLU A 266 10.09 1.91 -14.12
CA GLU A 266 10.00 1.71 -15.57
C GLU A 266 9.76 0.25 -16.01
N ARG A 267 10.34 -0.75 -15.32
CA ARG A 267 10.08 -2.18 -15.60
C ARG A 267 8.59 -2.53 -15.45
N ASN A 268 7.93 -2.01 -14.42
CA ASN A 268 6.50 -2.22 -14.19
C ASN A 268 5.66 -1.44 -15.21
N ILE A 269 6.08 -0.22 -15.56
CA ILE A 269 5.41 0.58 -16.61
C ILE A 269 5.39 -0.20 -17.91
N GLN A 270 6.55 -0.66 -18.38
CA GLN A 270 6.65 -1.46 -19.60
C GLN A 270 5.74 -2.69 -19.53
N LYS A 271 5.79 -3.45 -18.42
CA LYS A 271 4.92 -4.61 -18.21
C LYS A 271 3.43 -4.28 -18.35
N PHE A 272 2.95 -3.18 -17.78
CA PHE A 272 1.53 -2.81 -17.84
C PHE A 272 1.12 -2.16 -19.17
N LEU A 273 2.05 -1.51 -19.88
CA LEU A 273 1.79 -0.95 -21.20
C LEU A 273 1.61 -2.02 -22.28
N TYR A 274 2.34 -3.13 -22.21
CA TYR A 274 2.22 -4.26 -23.15
C TYR A 274 1.02 -5.19 -22.88
N ILE A 275 0.24 -4.93 -21.82
CA ILE A 275 -0.99 -5.69 -21.55
C ILE A 275 -2.15 -4.95 -22.21
N ASP A 276 -2.61 -5.45 -23.37
CA ASP A 276 -3.72 -4.89 -24.16
C ASP A 276 -5.02 -4.70 -23.35
N LYS A 277 -5.19 -5.44 -22.26
CA LYS A 277 -6.39 -5.42 -21.42
C LYS A 277 -6.48 -4.22 -20.47
N LEU A 278 -5.42 -3.45 -20.27
CA LEU A 278 -5.48 -2.28 -19.37
C LEU A 278 -6.13 -1.09 -20.09
N ASN A 279 -7.41 -0.84 -19.88
CA ASN A 279 -8.05 0.38 -20.39
C ASN A 279 -7.57 1.62 -19.60
N PHE A 280 -7.32 2.75 -20.28
CA PHE A 280 -6.98 4.01 -19.61
C PHE A 280 -8.08 4.47 -18.66
N LYS A 281 -9.36 4.36 -19.04
CA LYS A 281 -10.49 4.73 -18.17
C LYS A 281 -10.47 3.94 -16.85
N THR A 282 -10.11 2.67 -16.92
CA THR A 282 -9.95 1.81 -15.73
C THR A 282 -8.78 2.25 -14.86
N LEU A 283 -7.64 2.59 -15.47
CA LEU A 283 -6.47 3.09 -14.73
C LEU A 283 -6.74 4.44 -14.06
N GLU A 284 -7.40 5.36 -14.78
CA GLU A 284 -7.81 6.66 -14.29
C GLU A 284 -8.81 6.52 -13.13
N GLU A 285 -9.81 5.64 -13.27
CA GLU A 285 -10.80 5.39 -12.23
C GLU A 285 -10.17 4.90 -10.92
N ILE A 286 -9.26 3.92 -10.98
CA ILE A 286 -8.57 3.44 -9.77
C ILE A 286 -7.58 4.47 -9.23
N HIS A 287 -6.98 5.30 -10.08
CA HIS A 287 -6.06 6.36 -9.67
C HIS A 287 -6.78 7.46 -8.89
N VAL A 288 -7.90 7.96 -9.42
CA VAL A 288 -8.76 8.95 -8.75
C VAL A 288 -9.27 8.37 -7.42
N TYR A 289 -9.68 7.10 -7.44
CA TYR A 289 -10.14 6.42 -6.23
C TYR A 289 -9.04 6.31 -5.16
N ALA A 290 -7.81 5.93 -5.53
CA ALA A 290 -6.68 5.88 -4.60
C ALA A 290 -6.34 7.27 -4.04
N LYS A 291 -6.31 8.32 -4.90
CA LYS A 291 -6.11 9.71 -4.48
C LYS A 291 -7.18 10.19 -3.50
N SER A 292 -8.45 9.82 -3.69
CA SER A 292 -9.53 10.17 -2.76
C SER A 292 -9.32 9.62 -1.34
N LEU A 293 -8.49 8.58 -1.21
CA LEU A 293 -8.11 7.96 0.06
C LEU A 293 -6.70 8.35 0.51
N GLY A 294 -6.06 9.33 -0.14
CA GLY A 294 -4.70 9.78 0.17
C GLY A 294 -3.61 8.77 -0.18
N LEU A 295 -3.87 7.81 -1.07
CA LEU A 295 -2.94 6.74 -1.43
C LEU A 295 -2.43 6.88 -2.88
N ALA A 296 -1.16 6.50 -3.09
CA ALA A 296 -0.62 6.25 -4.42
C ALA A 296 -0.94 4.80 -4.87
N LEU A 297 -1.12 4.61 -6.18
CA LEU A 297 -1.27 3.28 -6.76
C LEU A 297 0.02 2.47 -6.60
N ILE A 298 -0.11 1.15 -6.50
CA ILE A 298 1.02 0.21 -6.56
C ILE A 298 0.78 -0.86 -7.65
N PRO A 299 1.81 -1.58 -8.12
CA PRO A 299 1.67 -2.59 -9.18
C PRO A 299 0.59 -3.65 -8.91
N ARG A 300 0.34 -3.98 -7.64
CA ARG A 300 -0.70 -4.93 -7.24
C ARG A 300 -2.11 -4.40 -7.54
N ASP A 301 -2.39 -3.12 -7.31
CA ASP A 301 -3.73 -2.53 -7.58
C ASP A 301 -4.06 -2.62 -9.07
N VAL A 302 -3.09 -2.26 -9.91
CA VAL A 302 -3.22 -2.31 -11.38
C VAL A 302 -3.41 -3.75 -11.85
N SER A 303 -2.65 -4.69 -11.28
CA SER A 303 -2.79 -6.12 -11.57
C SER A 303 -4.17 -6.67 -11.17
N LEU A 304 -4.76 -6.17 -10.07
CA LEU A 304 -6.11 -6.53 -9.65
C LEU A 304 -7.17 -5.88 -10.53
N ALA A 305 -6.93 -4.67 -11.02
CA ALA A 305 -7.84 -3.96 -11.91
C ALA A 305 -8.01 -4.70 -13.25
N LEU A 306 -6.96 -5.36 -13.75
CA LEU A 306 -7.04 -6.27 -14.89
C LEU A 306 -8.00 -7.46 -14.68
N ARG A 307 -8.26 -7.84 -13.42
CA ARG A 307 -9.22 -8.89 -13.04
C ARG A 307 -10.59 -8.33 -12.63
N GLY A 308 -10.74 -7.01 -12.59
CA GLY A 308 -11.96 -6.31 -12.21
C GLY A 308 -11.67 -5.08 -11.34
N VAL A 309 -12.26 -3.94 -11.72
CA VAL A 309 -12.11 -2.65 -11.01
C VAL A 309 -12.52 -2.74 -9.54
N LYS A 310 -13.60 -3.46 -9.25
CA LYS A 310 -14.08 -3.67 -7.87
C LYS A 310 -13.00 -4.29 -6.98
N LYS A 311 -12.29 -5.31 -7.47
CA LYS A 311 -11.21 -5.98 -6.72
C LYS A 311 -10.04 -5.05 -6.43
N ALA A 312 -9.71 -4.15 -7.37
CA ALA A 312 -8.70 -3.13 -7.15
C ALA A 312 -9.16 -2.11 -6.09
N LYS A 313 -10.38 -1.60 -6.19
CA LYS A 313 -10.95 -0.67 -5.19
C LYS A 313 -11.02 -1.30 -3.81
N ASP A 314 -11.40 -2.58 -3.70
CA ASP A 314 -11.44 -3.30 -2.43
C ASP A 314 -10.04 -3.41 -1.81
N HIS A 315 -9.02 -3.75 -2.60
CA HIS A 315 -7.63 -3.77 -2.13
C HIS A 315 -7.11 -2.39 -1.74
N ILE A 316 -7.46 -1.33 -2.49
CA ILE A 316 -7.12 0.06 -2.14
C ILE A 316 -7.82 0.47 -0.84
N LYS A 317 -9.08 0.09 -0.63
CA LYS A 317 -9.82 0.29 0.63
C LYS A 317 -9.15 -0.41 1.80
N GLU A 318 -8.75 -1.68 1.63
CA GLU A 318 -8.06 -2.43 2.67
C GLU A 318 -6.72 -1.77 3.04
N ARG A 319 -5.97 -1.27 2.05
CA ARG A 319 -4.75 -0.49 2.28
C ARG A 319 -4.99 0.83 2.98
N ALA A 320 -6.11 1.49 2.68
CA ALA A 320 -6.57 2.69 3.39
C ALA A 320 -7.12 2.38 4.79
N GLY A 321 -7.11 1.12 5.21
CA GLY A 321 -7.52 0.69 6.54
C GLY A 321 -9.01 0.34 6.68
N PHE A 322 -9.78 0.30 5.60
CA PHE A 322 -11.19 -0.09 5.66
C PHE A 322 -11.35 -1.60 5.49
N LEU A 323 -11.98 -2.26 6.47
CA LEU A 323 -12.34 -3.68 6.37
C LEU A 323 -13.47 -3.87 5.35
N GLN A 324 -13.38 -4.91 4.51
CA GLN A 324 -14.37 -5.25 3.48
C GLN A 324 -14.64 -6.76 3.47
N GLY A 325 -15.78 -7.14 2.87
CA GLY A 325 -16.23 -8.54 2.74
C GLY A 325 -16.27 -9.27 4.07
N ALA A 326 -15.74 -10.50 4.09
CA ALA A 326 -15.75 -11.38 5.26
C ALA A 326 -15.10 -10.78 6.53
N ARG A 327 -14.17 -9.83 6.38
CA ARG A 327 -13.57 -9.15 7.55
C ARG A 327 -14.51 -8.14 8.16
N LYS A 328 -15.27 -7.41 7.33
CA LYS A 328 -16.30 -6.48 7.82
C LYS A 328 -17.45 -7.25 8.47
N GLU A 329 -17.94 -8.31 7.83
CA GLU A 329 -18.95 -9.20 8.41
C GLU A 329 -18.51 -9.74 9.77
N PHE A 330 -17.23 -10.12 9.91
CA PHE A 330 -16.70 -10.57 11.19
C PHE A 330 -16.59 -9.45 12.23
N GLN A 331 -16.22 -8.22 11.83
CA GLN A 331 -16.27 -7.06 12.72
C GLN A 331 -17.69 -6.82 13.23
N ASP A 332 -18.69 -6.82 12.33
CA ASP A 332 -20.10 -6.59 12.68
C ASP A 332 -20.61 -7.67 13.66
N LEU A 333 -20.20 -8.93 13.47
CA LEU A 333 -20.49 -10.01 14.42
C LEU A 333 -19.86 -9.78 15.81
N LEU A 334 -18.61 -9.30 15.87
CA LEU A 334 -17.96 -8.98 17.15
C LEU A 334 -18.66 -7.81 17.86
N LEU A 335 -19.07 -6.78 17.11
CA LEU A 335 -19.84 -5.66 17.63
C LEU A 335 -21.19 -6.10 18.18
N ALA A 336 -21.88 -7.03 17.50
CA ALA A 336 -23.15 -7.58 17.98
C ALA A 336 -22.99 -8.37 19.29
N GLN A 337 -21.83 -8.97 19.55
CA GLN A 337 -21.50 -9.59 20.85
C GLN A 337 -21.05 -8.57 21.91
N GLY A 338 -20.92 -7.30 21.53
CA GLY A 338 -20.56 -6.16 22.36
C GLY A 338 -19.07 -6.07 22.66
N PHE A 339 -18.23 -6.41 21.68
CA PHE A 339 -16.84 -5.96 21.65
C PHE A 339 -16.79 -4.44 21.40
N SER A 340 -15.75 -3.77 21.88
CA SER A 340 -15.49 -2.39 21.52
C SER A 340 -15.17 -2.22 20.03
N ASN A 341 -15.51 -1.06 19.45
CA ASN A 341 -15.19 -0.74 18.05
C ASN A 341 -13.71 -0.92 17.72
N ALA A 342 -12.82 -0.50 18.62
CA ALA A 342 -11.39 -0.57 18.43
C ALA A 342 -10.88 -2.03 18.38
N ASN A 343 -11.29 -2.87 19.33
CA ASN A 343 -10.84 -4.26 19.37
C ASN A 343 -11.53 -5.12 18.31
N ALA A 344 -12.82 -4.89 18.02
CA ALA A 344 -13.52 -5.57 16.94
C ALA A 344 -12.80 -5.35 15.60
N TYR A 345 -12.40 -4.10 15.31
CA TYR A 345 -11.61 -3.77 14.14
C TYR A 345 -10.24 -4.47 14.15
N LYS A 346 -9.52 -4.39 15.28
CA LYS A 346 -8.17 -4.98 15.43
C LYS A 346 -8.19 -6.50 15.23
N ILE A 347 -9.15 -7.19 15.84
CA ILE A 347 -9.35 -8.63 15.72
C ILE A 347 -9.74 -8.99 14.28
N ALA A 348 -10.70 -8.30 13.68
CA ALA A 348 -11.14 -8.58 12.32
C ALA A 348 -10.05 -8.33 11.26
N ARG A 349 -9.12 -7.41 11.53
CA ARG A 349 -7.94 -7.15 10.68
C ARG A 349 -6.89 -8.26 10.80
N GLN A 350 -6.64 -8.76 12.01
CA GLN A 350 -5.51 -9.67 12.31
C GLN A 350 -5.88 -11.16 12.25
N ALA A 351 -7.13 -11.51 12.53
CA ALA A 351 -7.58 -12.89 12.57
C ALA A 351 -7.60 -13.53 11.17
N LYS A 352 -7.13 -14.78 11.08
CA LYS A 352 -7.33 -15.62 9.91
C LYS A 352 -8.79 -16.09 9.89
N ARG A 353 -9.44 -16.08 8.72
CA ARG A 353 -10.86 -16.44 8.54
C ARG A 353 -11.24 -17.78 9.19
N ALA A 354 -10.35 -18.77 9.12
CA ALA A 354 -10.55 -20.08 9.73
C ALA A 354 -10.76 -20.03 11.25
N ASN A 355 -10.25 -19.01 11.94
CA ASN A 355 -10.22 -18.93 13.40
C ASN A 355 -11.30 -17.98 13.96
N ASN A 356 -12.15 -17.40 13.11
CA ASN A 356 -13.19 -16.46 13.51
C ASN A 356 -14.18 -17.09 14.51
N HIS A 357 -14.58 -18.34 14.26
CA HIS A 357 -15.49 -19.08 15.13
C HIS A 357 -14.89 -19.32 16.52
N GLN A 358 -13.61 -19.71 16.59
CA GLN A 358 -12.92 -19.97 17.85
C GLN A 358 -12.90 -18.76 18.78
N ILE A 359 -12.65 -17.56 18.22
CA ILE A 359 -12.63 -16.31 19.02
C ILE A 359 -14.03 -16.03 19.57
N LEU A 360 -15.05 -16.11 18.72
CA LEU A 360 -16.43 -15.82 19.08
C LEU A 360 -16.98 -16.82 20.10
N GLU A 361 -16.73 -18.11 19.89
CA GLU A 361 -17.13 -19.18 20.78
C GLU A 361 -16.40 -19.09 22.11
N SER A 362 -15.09 -18.81 22.12
CA SER A 362 -14.35 -18.65 23.37
C SER A 362 -14.89 -17.49 24.21
N PHE A 363 -15.24 -16.37 23.57
CA PHE A 363 -15.83 -15.23 24.25
C PHE A 363 -17.21 -15.56 24.83
N LYS A 364 -18.10 -16.14 24.01
CA LYS A 364 -19.43 -16.58 24.44
C LYS A 364 -19.37 -17.61 25.58
N LEU A 365 -18.48 -18.59 25.44
CA LEU A 365 -18.28 -19.63 26.45
C LEU A 365 -17.74 -19.02 27.74
N SER A 366 -16.80 -18.06 27.68
CA SER A 366 -16.28 -17.40 28.88
C SER A 366 -17.35 -16.63 29.63
N LEU A 367 -18.24 -15.94 28.90
CA LEU A 367 -19.39 -15.27 29.50
C LEU A 367 -20.40 -16.26 30.07
N LYS A 368 -20.67 -17.36 29.37
CA LYS A 368 -21.56 -18.44 29.84
C LYS A 368 -21.01 -19.09 31.11
N VAL A 369 -19.72 -19.44 31.15
CA VAL A 369 -19.07 -20.02 32.33
C VAL A 369 -19.12 -19.09 33.53
N ALA A 370 -18.95 -17.78 33.31
CA ALA A 370 -19.08 -16.80 34.38
C ALA A 370 -20.51 -16.71 34.95
N ARG A 371 -21.53 -17.08 34.16
CA ARG A 371 -22.94 -17.13 34.57
C ARG A 371 -23.29 -18.44 35.27
N ASP A 372 -22.95 -19.56 34.61
CA ASP A 372 -23.53 -20.86 34.92
C ASP A 372 -22.68 -21.65 35.93
N GLU A 373 -21.35 -21.60 35.81
CA GLU A 373 -20.48 -22.55 36.53
C GLU A 373 -19.84 -21.97 37.79
N ILE A 374 -19.71 -20.64 37.90
CA ILE A 374 -18.81 -20.05 38.91
C ILE A 374 -19.47 -18.97 39.77
N TYR A 375 -20.63 -19.32 40.32
CA TYR A 375 -21.43 -18.57 41.30
C TYR A 375 -20.67 -18.15 42.59
N TRP A 376 -19.49 -18.71 42.84
CA TRP A 376 -18.65 -18.50 44.02
C TRP A 376 -17.74 -17.28 43.86
N TYR A 377 -17.51 -16.79 42.64
CA TYR A 377 -16.91 -15.48 42.40
C TYR A 377 -17.92 -14.33 42.40
N ARG A 378 -19.22 -14.64 42.37
CA ARG A 378 -20.33 -13.66 42.37
C ARG A 378 -20.15 -12.53 41.35
N VAL A 379 -19.51 -12.82 40.22
CA VAL A 379 -19.28 -11.83 39.17
C VAL A 379 -20.61 -11.62 38.46
N PRO A 380 -21.17 -10.39 38.44
CA PRO A 380 -22.42 -10.17 37.76
C PRO A 380 -22.32 -10.51 36.27
N PRO A 381 -23.37 -11.10 35.66
CA PRO A 381 -23.41 -11.47 34.25
C PRO A 381 -23.18 -10.28 33.31
N ASN A 382 -23.45 -9.07 33.80
CA ASN A 382 -23.36 -7.80 33.09
C ASN A 382 -22.17 -6.94 33.53
N SER A 383 -21.18 -7.51 34.23
CA SER A 383 -19.98 -6.76 34.62
C SER A 383 -19.21 -6.29 33.39
N ALA A 384 -19.29 -4.99 33.09
CA ALA A 384 -18.60 -4.38 31.97
C ALA A 384 -17.08 -4.55 32.07
N LYS A 385 -16.53 -4.48 33.30
CA LYS A 385 -15.10 -4.69 33.57
C LYS A 385 -14.67 -6.11 33.19
N PHE A 386 -15.40 -7.12 33.63
CA PHE A 386 -15.07 -8.51 33.36
C PHE A 386 -15.20 -8.84 31.86
N LYS A 387 -16.26 -8.32 31.21
CA LYS A 387 -16.42 -8.43 29.75
C LYS A 387 -15.24 -7.84 28.99
N ASN A 388 -14.79 -6.65 29.41
CA ASN A 388 -13.60 -6.00 28.84
C ASN A 388 -12.33 -6.82 29.05
N ASP A 389 -12.15 -7.43 30.23
CA ASP A 389 -10.99 -8.25 30.53
C ASP A 389 -10.92 -9.52 29.65
N ILE A 390 -12.06 -10.17 29.39
CA ILE A 390 -12.16 -11.29 28.44
C ILE A 390 -11.87 -10.81 27.02
N GLU A 391 -12.48 -9.70 26.60
CA GLU A 391 -12.26 -9.09 25.28
C GLU A 391 -10.76 -8.80 25.04
N VAL A 392 -10.06 -8.28 26.05
CA VAL A 392 -8.61 -8.04 25.98
C VAL A 392 -7.83 -9.35 25.78
N GLN A 393 -8.24 -10.46 26.41
CA GLN A 393 -7.61 -11.76 26.15
C GLN A 393 -7.88 -12.24 24.72
N CYS A 394 -9.11 -12.10 24.22
CA CYS A 394 -9.47 -12.44 22.84
C CYS A 394 -8.64 -11.62 21.83
N CYS A 395 -8.44 -10.32 22.10
CA CYS A 395 -7.61 -9.47 21.26
C CYS A 395 -6.12 -9.84 21.31
N ARG A 396 -5.62 -10.27 22.46
CA ARG A 396 -4.20 -10.60 22.66
C ARG A 396 -3.81 -11.94 22.03
N HIS A 397 -4.69 -12.93 22.11
CA HIS A 397 -4.37 -14.31 21.74
C HIS A 397 -5.05 -14.78 20.46
N LEU A 398 -6.02 -14.04 19.94
CA LEU A 398 -6.70 -14.33 18.67
C LEU A 398 -7.07 -15.82 18.56
N SER A 399 -6.44 -16.56 17.65
CA SER A 399 -6.72 -17.98 17.40
C SER A 399 -6.43 -18.93 18.57
N THR A 400 -5.63 -18.52 19.55
CA THR A 400 -5.35 -19.33 20.74
C THR A 400 -6.13 -18.85 21.97
N ALA A 401 -7.15 -17.98 21.78
CA ALA A 401 -7.97 -17.47 22.88
C ALA A 401 -8.56 -18.59 23.74
N ARG A 402 -9.07 -19.66 23.12
CA ARG A 402 -9.60 -20.84 23.84
C ARG A 402 -8.57 -21.44 24.78
N ILE A 403 -7.40 -21.79 24.26
CA ILE A 403 -6.29 -22.41 25.01
C ILE A 403 -5.87 -21.51 26.18
N HIS A 404 -5.79 -20.20 25.94
CA HIS A 404 -5.37 -19.27 26.97
C HIS A 404 -6.43 -19.08 28.06
N LEU A 405 -7.71 -18.96 27.70
CA LEU A 405 -8.79 -18.75 28.64
C LEU A 405 -9.07 -20.00 29.48
N PHE A 406 -9.15 -21.16 28.84
CA PHE A 406 -9.55 -22.42 29.48
C PHE A 406 -8.34 -23.26 29.88
N ASP A 407 -7.60 -23.83 28.93
CA ASP A 407 -6.52 -24.80 29.21
C ASP A 407 -5.37 -24.23 30.06
N ARG A 408 -5.09 -22.92 29.95
CA ARG A 408 -4.07 -22.23 30.78
C ARG A 408 -4.65 -21.50 32.00
N GLY A 409 -5.94 -21.68 32.29
CA GLY A 409 -6.61 -21.16 33.48
C GLY A 409 -6.67 -19.63 33.59
N ARG A 410 -6.55 -18.87 32.50
CA ARG A 410 -6.62 -17.39 32.59
C ARG A 410 -8.01 -16.90 32.96
N LEU A 411 -9.06 -17.61 32.53
CA LEU A 411 -10.43 -17.28 32.91
C LEU A 411 -10.60 -17.36 34.44
N ASN A 412 -10.09 -18.42 35.08
CA ASN A 412 -10.08 -18.56 36.54
C ASN A 412 -9.38 -17.38 37.22
N LYS A 413 -8.24 -16.95 36.68
CA LYS A 413 -7.51 -15.79 37.22
C LYS A 413 -8.35 -14.50 37.12
N LEU A 414 -9.00 -14.26 35.98
CA LEU A 414 -9.84 -13.07 35.80
C LEU A 414 -11.06 -13.08 36.73
N LEU A 415 -11.69 -14.24 36.87
CA LEU A 415 -12.82 -14.41 37.78
C LEU A 415 -12.41 -14.21 39.24
N LEU A 416 -11.26 -14.73 39.66
CA LEU A 416 -10.69 -14.48 40.99
C LEU A 416 -10.40 -13.00 41.23
N GLN A 417 -9.86 -12.31 40.23
CA GLN A 417 -9.64 -10.86 40.32
C GLN A 417 -10.94 -10.08 40.47
N ALA A 418 -12.00 -10.51 39.78
CA ALA A 418 -13.31 -9.88 39.88
C ALA A 418 -14.00 -10.17 41.23
N GLY A 419 -13.89 -11.39 41.76
CA GLY A 419 -14.52 -11.80 43.02
C GLY A 419 -13.74 -11.43 44.30
N LYS A 420 -12.43 -11.17 44.20
CA LYS A 420 -11.54 -10.83 45.34
C LYS A 420 -12.08 -9.74 46.29
N PRO A 421 -12.64 -8.61 45.82
CA PRO A 421 -13.22 -7.61 46.71
C PRO A 421 -14.32 -8.18 47.60
N MET A 422 -15.20 -9.01 47.05
CA MET A 422 -16.31 -9.61 47.80
C MET A 422 -15.80 -10.64 48.82
N LEU A 423 -14.77 -11.40 48.46
CA LEU A 423 -14.10 -12.30 49.38
C LEU A 423 -13.48 -11.52 50.54
N ARG A 424 -12.81 -10.40 50.25
CA ARG A 424 -12.22 -9.51 51.26
C ARG A 424 -13.28 -8.97 52.23
N ASP A 425 -14.39 -8.46 51.71
CA ASP A 425 -15.47 -7.92 52.55
C ASP A 425 -16.04 -8.99 53.47
N TYR A 426 -16.21 -10.22 52.97
CA TYR A 426 -16.64 -11.35 53.77
C TYR A 426 -15.63 -11.72 54.86
N LEU A 427 -14.33 -11.74 54.54
CA LEU A 427 -13.28 -12.03 55.50
C LEU A 427 -13.19 -10.98 56.61
N ILE A 428 -13.29 -9.70 56.25
CA ILE A 428 -13.31 -8.60 57.21
C ILE A 428 -14.54 -8.71 58.12
N LYS A 429 -15.70 -9.06 57.57
CA LYS A 429 -16.92 -9.28 58.37
C LYS A 429 -16.75 -10.42 59.39
N VAL A 430 -16.08 -11.51 59.01
CA VAL A 430 -15.97 -12.72 59.84
C VAL A 430 -14.85 -12.61 60.88
N TYR A 431 -13.68 -12.07 60.49
CA TYR A 431 -12.46 -12.08 61.31
C TYR A 431 -12.00 -10.69 61.77
N GLY A 432 -12.69 -9.62 61.36
CA GLY A 432 -12.31 -8.23 61.63
C GLY A 432 -11.37 -7.63 60.58
N ALA A 433 -11.21 -6.31 60.61
CA ALA A 433 -10.43 -5.56 59.62
C ALA A 433 -8.94 -5.95 59.59
N ASP A 434 -8.40 -6.36 60.74
CA ASP A 434 -6.99 -6.72 60.91
C ASP A 434 -6.60 -7.97 60.11
N VAL A 435 -7.56 -8.77 59.63
CA VAL A 435 -7.29 -9.97 58.82
C VAL A 435 -6.47 -9.65 57.56
N VAL A 436 -6.61 -8.43 57.01
CA VAL A 436 -5.87 -7.98 55.83
C VAL A 436 -4.38 -7.78 56.12
N SER A 437 -4.02 -7.51 57.39
CA SER A 437 -2.63 -7.33 57.81
C SER A 437 -1.87 -8.65 58.02
N LEU A 438 -2.57 -9.80 58.03
CA LEU A 438 -1.95 -11.10 58.27
C LEU A 438 -1.09 -11.53 57.07
N HIS A 439 0.12 -12.04 57.34
CA HIS A 439 1.01 -12.56 56.30
C HIS A 439 0.37 -13.66 55.44
N CYS A 440 -0.57 -14.44 56.01
CA CYS A 440 -1.28 -15.49 55.30
C CYS A 440 -2.56 -15.04 54.58
N TYR A 441 -2.92 -13.75 54.66
CA TYR A 441 -4.16 -13.18 54.11
C TYR A 441 -4.38 -13.53 52.62
N PHE A 442 -3.34 -13.41 51.80
CA PHE A 442 -3.41 -13.74 50.37
C PHE A 442 -3.78 -15.21 50.08
N ARG A 443 -3.51 -16.14 51.02
CA ARG A 443 -3.92 -17.56 50.89
C ARG A 443 -5.40 -17.75 51.15
N ILE A 444 -6.01 -16.86 51.94
CA ILE A 444 -7.44 -16.85 52.25
C ILE A 444 -8.26 -16.24 51.11
N GLU A 445 -7.66 -15.34 50.31
CA GLU A 445 -8.24 -14.85 49.04
C GLU A 445 -8.21 -15.91 47.91
N THR A 446 -8.42 -17.19 48.24
CA THR A 446 -8.64 -18.26 47.27
C THR A 446 -10.07 -18.77 47.43
N ILE A 447 -10.70 -19.14 46.31
CA ILE A 447 -12.11 -19.58 46.34
C ILE A 447 -12.31 -20.79 47.25
N HIS A 448 -11.35 -21.71 47.27
CA HIS A 448 -11.36 -22.89 48.12
C HIS A 448 -11.40 -22.54 49.61
N GLN A 449 -10.66 -21.52 50.04
CA GLN A 449 -10.68 -21.10 51.45
C GLN A 449 -11.96 -20.35 51.81
N TYR A 450 -12.49 -19.53 50.90
CA TYR A 450 -13.82 -18.94 51.06
C TYR A 450 -14.93 -20.00 51.22
N TYR A 451 -14.87 -21.06 50.41
CA TYR A 451 -15.79 -22.17 50.48
C TYR A 451 -15.81 -22.83 51.88
N LYS A 452 -14.63 -23.19 52.40
CA LYS A 452 -14.52 -23.74 53.75
C LYS A 452 -15.10 -22.80 54.80
N LEU A 453 -14.86 -21.50 54.67
CA LEU A 453 -15.39 -20.51 55.59
C LEU A 453 -16.91 -20.44 55.59
N LYS A 454 -17.52 -20.50 54.40
CA LYS A 454 -18.97 -20.56 54.27
C LYS A 454 -19.52 -21.82 54.92
N PHE A 455 -18.92 -22.97 54.65
CA PHE A 455 -19.31 -24.22 55.30
C PHE A 455 -19.28 -24.10 56.82
N PHE A 456 -18.16 -23.68 57.41
CA PHE A 456 -18.05 -23.57 58.86
C PHE A 456 -19.00 -22.51 59.44
N GLY A 457 -19.25 -21.42 58.71
CA GLY A 457 -20.22 -20.39 59.15
C GLY A 457 -21.66 -20.90 59.22
N TYR A 458 -22.01 -21.88 58.39
CA TYR A 458 -23.36 -22.45 58.35
C TYR A 458 -23.52 -23.70 59.23
N HIS A 459 -22.47 -24.51 59.38
CA HIS A 459 -22.56 -25.85 59.97
C HIS A 459 -21.83 -26.00 61.31
N ALA A 460 -20.84 -25.17 61.61
CA ALA A 460 -20.12 -25.23 62.87
C ALA A 460 -20.63 -24.19 63.87
N GLN A 461 -20.65 -24.54 65.16
CA GLN A 461 -21.00 -23.61 66.23
C GLN A 461 -19.93 -22.53 66.44
N ARG A 462 -18.67 -22.84 66.13
CA ARG A 462 -17.54 -21.93 66.21
C ARG A 462 -16.74 -21.98 64.92
N LEU A 463 -16.46 -20.81 64.36
CA LEU A 463 -15.63 -20.67 63.18
C LEU A 463 -14.16 -20.96 63.52
N PRO A 464 -13.43 -21.74 62.70
CA PRO A 464 -12.01 -21.99 62.91
C PRO A 464 -11.20 -20.71 62.77
N SER A 465 -10.06 -20.64 63.47
CA SER A 465 -9.10 -19.56 63.28
C SER A 465 -8.52 -19.59 61.87
N VAL A 466 -7.99 -18.44 61.41
CA VAL A 466 -7.31 -18.32 60.12
C VAL A 466 -6.18 -19.37 59.96
N SER A 467 -5.43 -19.62 61.03
CA SER A 467 -4.36 -20.62 61.03
C SER A 467 -4.85 -22.05 60.88
N GLU A 468 -6.01 -22.38 61.44
CA GLU A 468 -6.61 -23.72 61.33
C GLU A 468 -7.21 -23.93 59.94
N LEU A 469 -7.91 -22.92 59.41
CA LEU A 469 -8.54 -22.98 58.10
C LEU A 469 -7.55 -23.32 56.98
N ILE A 470 -6.37 -22.69 57.01
CA ILE A 470 -5.31 -22.90 56.02
C ILE A 470 -4.74 -24.32 56.12
N LYS A 471 -4.70 -24.91 57.32
CA LYS A 471 -4.13 -26.24 57.57
C LYS A 471 -5.06 -27.36 57.11
N ILE A 472 -6.37 -27.16 57.15
CA ILE A 472 -7.34 -28.17 56.72
C ILE A 472 -7.11 -28.47 55.24
N SER A 473 -6.75 -29.70 54.89
CA SER A 473 -6.57 -30.09 53.49
C SER A 473 -7.91 -30.33 52.81
N ARG A 474 -7.91 -30.54 51.48
CA ARG A 474 -9.12 -30.89 50.73
C ARG A 474 -9.68 -32.25 51.11
N GLN A 475 -8.80 -33.22 51.28
CA GLN A 475 -9.12 -34.58 51.66
C GLN A 475 -9.69 -34.65 53.09
N GLU A 476 -9.12 -33.90 54.02
CA GLU A 476 -9.62 -33.80 55.40
C GLU A 476 -10.97 -33.08 55.49
N PHE A 477 -11.25 -32.20 54.52
CA PHE A 477 -12.49 -31.44 54.50
C PHE A 477 -13.68 -32.23 53.96
N GLN A 478 -13.44 -33.18 53.05
CA GLN A 478 -14.49 -33.94 52.38
C GLN A 478 -15.47 -34.66 53.35
N PRO A 479 -15.02 -35.38 54.39
CA PRO A 479 -15.95 -36.02 55.34
C PRO A 479 -16.84 -35.00 56.06
N LEU A 480 -16.29 -33.84 56.42
CA LEU A 480 -17.04 -32.76 57.07
C LEU A 480 -18.15 -32.26 56.16
N VAL A 481 -17.86 -32.08 54.87
CA VAL A 481 -18.86 -31.62 53.88
C VAL A 481 -20.02 -32.60 53.76
N LEU A 482 -19.73 -33.89 53.67
CA LEU A 482 -20.76 -34.93 53.57
C LEU A 482 -21.65 -34.98 54.82
N GLU A 483 -21.04 -34.87 56.00
CA GLU A 483 -21.79 -34.80 57.27
C GLU A 483 -22.65 -33.54 57.34
N GLY A 484 -22.08 -32.38 57.00
CA GLY A 484 -22.80 -31.11 56.97
C GLY A 484 -23.96 -31.10 55.97
N TYR A 485 -23.78 -31.77 54.83
CA TYR A 485 -24.84 -31.96 53.83
C TYR A 485 -26.00 -32.78 54.38
N ALA A 486 -25.73 -33.95 54.96
CA ALA A 486 -26.76 -34.80 55.55
C ALA A 486 -27.54 -34.06 56.65
N ASN A 487 -26.83 -33.32 57.50
CA ASN A 487 -27.43 -32.48 58.54
C ASN A 487 -28.28 -31.35 57.95
N PHE A 488 -27.84 -30.72 56.85
CA PHE A 488 -28.60 -29.69 56.15
C PHE A 488 -29.93 -30.20 55.61
N LEU A 489 -29.90 -31.32 54.88
CA LEU A 489 -31.10 -31.94 54.31
C LEU A 489 -32.09 -32.33 55.40
N LYS A 490 -31.61 -32.92 56.51
CA LYS A 490 -32.43 -33.28 57.67
C LYS A 490 -33.07 -32.05 58.32
N LYS A 491 -32.30 -30.98 58.54
CA LYS A 491 -32.78 -29.73 59.16
C LYS A 491 -33.82 -29.02 58.29
N LYS A 492 -33.62 -29.01 56.96
CA LYS A 492 -34.51 -28.36 56.00
C LYS A 492 -35.64 -29.28 55.48
N ARG A 493 -35.65 -30.56 55.87
CA ARG A 493 -36.59 -31.59 55.41
C ARG A 493 -36.65 -31.69 53.88
N LEU A 494 -35.48 -31.80 53.26
CA LEU A 494 -35.33 -31.85 51.81
C LEU A 494 -34.99 -33.27 51.33
N ALA A 495 -35.53 -33.64 50.18
CA ALA A 495 -35.19 -34.86 49.45
C ALA A 495 -34.64 -34.49 48.07
N ILE A 496 -33.44 -34.99 47.76
CA ILE A 496 -32.77 -34.76 46.48
C ILE A 496 -32.95 -35.99 45.60
N PRO A 497 -33.54 -35.86 44.40
CA PRO A 497 -33.70 -36.98 43.48
C PRO A 497 -32.34 -37.57 43.05
N GLN A 498 -32.27 -38.89 42.87
CA GLN A 498 -31.05 -39.57 42.42
C GLN A 498 -30.52 -39.01 41.10
N SER A 499 -31.42 -38.68 40.17
CA SER A 499 -31.08 -38.08 38.88
C SER A 499 -30.26 -36.78 38.99
N VAL A 500 -30.45 -35.99 40.05
CA VAL A 500 -29.69 -34.75 40.27
C VAL A 500 -28.26 -35.08 40.72
N TYR A 501 -28.06 -36.12 41.52
CA TYR A 501 -26.72 -36.57 41.90
C TYR A 501 -25.96 -37.10 40.69
N ASP A 502 -26.61 -37.94 39.89
CA ASP A 502 -26.01 -38.53 38.68
C ASP A 502 -25.62 -37.43 37.67
N GLU A 503 -26.54 -36.49 37.38
CA GLU A 503 -26.26 -35.34 36.51
C GLU A 503 -25.13 -34.45 37.04
N THR A 504 -25.08 -34.23 38.35
CA THR A 504 -24.05 -33.39 38.99
C THR A 504 -22.68 -34.08 39.03
N ALA A 505 -22.66 -35.41 39.11
CA ALA A 505 -21.43 -36.21 39.07
C ALA A 505 -20.83 -36.26 37.65
N GLU A 506 -21.68 -36.37 36.62
CA GLU A 506 -21.26 -36.35 35.22
C GLU A 506 -20.84 -34.96 34.74
N SER A 507 -21.46 -33.92 35.28
CA SER A 507 -21.11 -32.51 35.04
C SER A 507 -19.74 -32.17 35.63
N ARG A 508 -18.74 -31.95 34.76
CA ARG A 508 -17.44 -31.37 35.13
C ARG A 508 -17.36 -29.91 34.72
N SER A 509 -16.78 -29.07 35.57
CA SER A 509 -16.52 -27.69 35.20
C SER A 509 -15.56 -27.56 34.02
N VAL A 510 -15.92 -26.69 33.09
CA VAL A 510 -15.12 -26.28 31.93
C VAL A 510 -13.83 -25.57 32.34
N THR A 511 -13.76 -25.04 33.56
CA THR A 511 -12.57 -24.34 34.07
C THR A 511 -11.66 -25.21 34.92
N GLU A 512 -11.98 -26.51 35.06
CA GLU A 512 -11.14 -27.48 35.77
C GLU A 512 -10.82 -27.05 37.21
N TRP A 513 -11.73 -26.32 37.86
CA TRP A 513 -11.54 -25.95 39.26
C TRP A 513 -11.72 -27.15 40.20
N GLU A 514 -12.46 -28.16 39.74
CA GLU A 514 -12.78 -29.38 40.47
C GLU A 514 -11.53 -30.23 40.61
N ASP A 515 -11.31 -30.74 41.82
CA ASP A 515 -10.25 -31.69 42.13
C ASP A 515 -10.83 -33.10 42.36
N PRO A 516 -9.99 -34.15 42.46
CA PRO A 516 -10.47 -35.51 42.70
C PRO A 516 -11.23 -35.72 44.02
N CYS A 517 -11.21 -34.76 44.95
CA CYS A 517 -11.91 -34.82 46.23
C CYS A 517 -13.28 -34.12 46.19
N THR A 518 -13.63 -33.48 45.07
CA THR A 518 -14.87 -32.72 44.92
C THR A 518 -16.05 -33.66 44.71
N THR A 519 -17.08 -33.58 45.57
CA THR A 519 -18.24 -34.50 45.51
C THR A 519 -19.50 -33.84 44.93
N PRO A 520 -20.48 -34.62 44.43
CA PRO A 520 -21.77 -34.07 43.99
C PRO A 520 -22.51 -33.32 45.11
N GLU A 521 -22.43 -33.80 46.35
CA GLU A 521 -23.03 -33.17 47.53
C GLU A 521 -22.46 -31.77 47.78
N GLU A 522 -21.14 -31.62 47.64
CA GLU A 522 -20.46 -30.33 47.71
C GLU A 522 -21.01 -29.37 46.65
N LYS A 523 -21.09 -29.82 45.39
CA LYS A 523 -21.63 -29.01 44.28
C LYS A 523 -23.07 -28.57 44.54
N ILE A 524 -23.90 -29.43 45.14
CA ILE A 524 -25.29 -29.12 45.48
C ILE A 524 -25.37 -28.13 46.66
N LEU A 525 -24.62 -28.35 47.74
CA LEU A 525 -24.55 -27.43 48.88
C LEU A 525 -24.18 -26.03 48.46
N LEU A 526 -23.23 -25.94 47.52
CA LEU A 526 -22.77 -24.68 46.98
C LEU A 526 -23.88 -23.91 46.25
N LYS A 527 -24.71 -24.60 45.43
CA LYS A 527 -25.89 -23.98 44.81
C LYS A 527 -26.86 -23.46 45.87
N PHE A 528 -27.07 -24.22 46.96
CA PHE A 528 -27.91 -23.78 48.07
C PHE A 528 -27.36 -22.55 48.79
N TRP A 529 -26.07 -22.50 49.10
CA TRP A 529 -25.47 -21.34 49.77
C TRP A 529 -25.52 -20.10 48.90
N PHE A 530 -25.28 -20.24 47.59
CA PHE A 530 -25.41 -19.13 46.67
C PHE A 530 -26.82 -18.53 46.72
N LEU A 531 -27.85 -19.36 46.58
CA LEU A 531 -29.26 -18.93 46.65
C LEU A 531 -29.60 -18.30 48.02
N MET A 532 -29.18 -18.92 49.13
CA MET A 532 -29.46 -18.39 50.47
C MET A 532 -28.75 -17.07 50.76
N ASP A 533 -27.50 -16.90 50.29
CA ASP A 533 -26.77 -15.64 50.42
C ASP A 533 -27.46 -14.49 49.64
N HIS A 534 -28.28 -14.83 48.64
CA HIS A 534 -29.13 -13.89 47.89
C HIS A 534 -30.57 -13.82 48.43
N GLY A 535 -30.82 -14.32 49.64
CA GLY A 535 -32.11 -14.23 50.33
C GLY A 535 -33.14 -15.28 49.91
N VAL A 536 -32.78 -16.23 49.03
CA VAL A 536 -33.70 -17.27 48.57
C VAL A 536 -33.80 -18.39 49.60
N SER A 537 -35.03 -18.69 50.02
CA SER A 537 -35.30 -19.83 50.89
C SER A 537 -35.29 -21.16 50.12
N ILE A 538 -34.43 -22.09 50.54
CA ILE A 538 -34.37 -23.43 49.96
C ILE A 538 -35.55 -24.27 50.45
N THR A 539 -36.42 -24.64 49.51
CA THR A 539 -37.62 -25.45 49.77
C THR A 539 -37.71 -26.61 48.78
N GLN A 540 -38.46 -27.67 49.13
CA GLN A 540 -38.67 -28.81 48.23
C GLN A 540 -39.33 -28.38 46.91
N GLY A 541 -40.24 -27.41 46.94
CA GLY A 541 -40.87 -26.87 45.73
C GLY A 541 -39.88 -26.23 44.76
N LEU A 542 -38.82 -25.58 45.28
CA LEU A 542 -37.76 -25.01 44.45
C LEU A 542 -36.90 -26.11 43.80
N ILE A 543 -36.62 -27.17 44.54
CA ILE A 543 -35.87 -28.33 44.04
C ILE A 543 -36.65 -29.04 42.93
N ASN A 544 -37.95 -29.25 43.13
CA ASN A 544 -38.83 -29.88 42.15
C ASN A 544 -38.97 -29.07 40.85
N LYS A 545 -38.73 -27.75 40.89
CA LYS A 545 -38.68 -26.88 39.71
C LYS A 545 -37.37 -27.02 38.91
N GLY A 546 -36.43 -27.85 39.37
CA GLY A 546 -35.18 -28.13 38.67
C GLY A 546 -34.08 -27.09 38.89
N ILE A 547 -34.14 -26.28 39.97
CA ILE A 547 -33.12 -25.26 40.24
C ILE A 547 -31.70 -25.85 40.41
N LEU A 548 -31.62 -27.15 40.74
CA LEU A 548 -30.37 -27.85 41.01
C LEU A 548 -29.80 -28.57 39.80
N ASN A 549 -30.49 -28.58 38.65
CA ASN A 549 -30.01 -29.22 37.43
C ASN A 549 -28.66 -28.60 37.02
N ALA A 550 -27.81 -29.36 36.34
CA ALA A 550 -26.45 -28.92 36.01
C ALA A 550 -26.45 -27.68 35.09
N SER A 551 -27.49 -27.52 34.27
CA SER A 551 -27.67 -26.41 33.33
C SER A 551 -28.52 -25.23 33.87
N ALA A 552 -28.92 -25.25 35.14
CA ALA A 552 -29.74 -24.20 35.71
C ALA A 552 -28.97 -22.88 35.89
N ASP A 553 -29.44 -21.80 35.27
CA ASP A 553 -28.89 -20.44 35.43
C ASP A 553 -29.41 -19.82 36.74
N LEU A 554 -28.63 -20.01 37.82
CA LEU A 554 -28.97 -19.49 39.15
C LEU A 554 -28.97 -17.96 39.21
N LEU A 555 -28.09 -17.30 38.46
CA LEU A 555 -28.03 -15.83 38.42
C LEU A 555 -29.22 -15.28 37.64
N GLY A 556 -29.55 -15.88 36.49
CA GLY A 556 -30.75 -15.57 35.74
C GLY A 556 -31.99 -15.73 36.61
N TYR A 557 -32.11 -16.82 37.38
CA TYR A 557 -33.21 -16.98 38.33
C TYR A 557 -33.35 -15.81 39.31
N LEU A 558 -32.24 -15.36 39.91
CA LEU A 558 -32.23 -14.23 40.86
C LEU A 558 -32.63 -12.91 40.20
N ASP A 559 -32.16 -12.64 38.98
CA ASP A 559 -32.52 -11.42 38.23
C ASP A 559 -34.02 -11.37 37.92
N HIS A 560 -34.66 -12.52 37.69
CA HIS A 560 -36.11 -12.61 37.46
C HIS A 560 -36.95 -12.53 38.75
N GLN A 561 -36.33 -12.63 39.93
CA GLN A 561 -37.02 -12.35 41.22
C GLN A 561 -37.11 -10.85 41.52
N GLY A 562 -36.42 -10.00 40.75
CA GLY A 562 -36.32 -8.56 40.93
C GLY A 562 -37.56 -7.77 40.51
N THR A 563 -38.64 -7.88 41.27
CA THR A 563 -39.56 -6.75 41.56
C THR A 563 -40.09 -6.73 42.99
N GLU A 564 -39.98 -7.81 43.77
CA GLU A 564 -40.62 -7.88 45.11
C GLU A 564 -39.68 -8.04 46.32
N CYS A 565 -38.37 -8.26 46.14
CA CYS A 565 -37.47 -8.56 47.27
C CYS A 565 -36.33 -7.55 47.44
N ASN A 566 -36.64 -6.25 47.49
CA ASN A 566 -35.79 -5.25 48.12
C ASN A 566 -36.50 -4.75 49.39
N SER A 567 -36.23 -5.41 50.51
CA SER A 567 -36.55 -4.94 51.86
C SER A 567 -35.39 -5.23 52.79
#